data_AF-A0AAU9K861-F1
#
_entry.id   AF-A0AAU9K861-F1
#
_cell.length_a   1.000
_cell.length_b   1.000
_cell.length_c   1.000
_cell.angle_alpha   90.00
_cell.angle_beta   90.00
_cell.angle_gamma   90.00
#
_symmetry.space_group_name_H-M   'P 1'
#
loop_
_entity.id
_entity.type
_entity.pdbx_description
1 polymer ?
#
loop_
_entity_poly.entity_id
_entity_poly.type
_entity_poly.pdbx_seq_one_letter_code
_entity_poly.pdbx_strand_id
1 'polypeptide(L)'
;MWNIVGANKRCTDREILREHMLHQIKIRNMRPRIDNLPPKAMPHLQSRAKQERIKNDRGAVIDQQNKLLLQKMLEIDMKPSTLTPHSLLSKTAPQNLSLNKNSRVIELTKITDENKKILRRLQSAKSVYSTKKWKRDFNYNQYLSLKLSENAGRIPKSTSFDLFSTNSPATEYNRPTTAGTFQKFDFNKARPFTSEGKSRSIKQGL
;
A
#
# COMPACT_ATOMS: atom_id res chain seq x y z
N MET A 1 -19.59 -28.63 -32.84
CA MET A 1 -18.77 -29.34 -31.83
C MET A 1 -19.62 -30.48 -31.29
N TRP A 2 -19.32 -31.70 -31.72
CA TRP A 2 -20.08 -32.88 -31.31
C TRP A 2 -19.55 -33.40 -29.98
N ASN A 3 -20.46 -33.76 -29.07
CA ASN A 3 -20.18 -34.38 -27.79
C ASN A 3 -19.40 -35.67 -28.00
N ILE A 4 -18.07 -35.63 -27.89
CA ILE A 4 -17.26 -36.84 -27.70
C ILE A 4 -17.37 -37.18 -26.22
N VAL A 5 -18.51 -37.73 -25.83
CA VAL A 5 -18.63 -38.43 -24.55
C VAL A 5 -17.84 -39.72 -24.74
N GLY A 6 -16.60 -39.74 -24.24
CA GLY A 6 -15.83 -40.97 -24.20
C GLY A 6 -16.65 -42.04 -23.46
N ALA A 7 -16.71 -43.25 -24.01
CA ALA A 7 -17.52 -44.34 -23.45
C ALA A 7 -17.20 -44.67 -21.98
N ASN A 8 -16.06 -44.20 -21.44
CA ASN A 8 -15.63 -44.38 -20.04
C ASN A 8 -14.89 -43.13 -19.51
N LYS A 9 -15.16 -42.75 -18.25
CA LYS A 9 -14.50 -41.64 -17.54
C LYS A 9 -12.96 -41.70 -17.58
N ARG A 10 -12.39 -42.90 -17.50
CA ARG A 10 -10.92 -43.07 -17.58
C ARG A 10 -10.37 -42.67 -18.95
N CYS A 11 -11.12 -42.93 -20.02
CA CYS A 11 -10.73 -42.56 -21.38
C CYS A 11 -10.85 -41.05 -21.58
N THR A 12 -11.88 -40.41 -21.02
CA THR A 12 -12.02 -38.95 -21.07
C THR A 12 -10.92 -38.25 -20.30
N ASP A 13 -10.57 -38.74 -19.10
CA ASP A 13 -9.50 -38.16 -18.28
C ASP A 13 -8.13 -38.26 -18.98
N ARG A 14 -7.84 -39.39 -19.64
CA ARG A 14 -6.62 -39.57 -20.42
C ARG A 14 -6.53 -38.61 -21.61
N GLU A 15 -7.63 -38.41 -22.33
CA GLU A 15 -7.69 -37.50 -23.48
C GLU A 15 -7.52 -36.04 -23.06
N ILE A 16 -8.17 -35.64 -21.96
CA ILE A 16 -8.01 -34.33 -21.34
C ILE A 16 -6.54 -34.07 -20.95
N LEU A 17 -5.87 -35.05 -20.35
CA LEU A 17 -4.45 -34.95 -20.00
C LEU A 17 -3.56 -34.83 -21.24
N ARG A 18 -3.83 -35.62 -22.29
CA ARG A 18 -3.12 -35.54 -23.56
C ARG A 18 -3.24 -34.15 -24.20
N GLU A 19 -4.46 -33.63 -24.31
CA GLU A 19 -4.72 -32.29 -24.84
C GLU A 19 -4.04 -31.21 -24.01
N HIS A 20 -4.05 -31.36 -22.68
CA HIS A 20 -3.33 -30.45 -21.79
C HIS A 20 -1.82 -30.48 -22.03
N MET A 21 -1.22 -31.67 -22.17
CA MET A 21 0.20 -31.82 -22.47
C MET A 21 0.56 -31.19 -23.82
N LEU A 22 -0.22 -31.48 -24.86
CA LEU A 22 -0.03 -30.87 -26.18
C LEU A 22 -0.13 -29.35 -26.12
N HIS A 23 -1.09 -28.82 -25.35
CA HIS A 23 -1.23 -27.39 -25.12
C HIS A 23 -0.02 -26.80 -24.38
N GLN A 24 0.48 -27.45 -23.33
CA GLN A 24 1.69 -27.01 -22.60
C GLN A 24 2.93 -27.01 -23.51
N ILE A 25 3.11 -28.04 -24.34
CA ILE A 25 4.19 -28.11 -25.32
C ILE A 25 4.06 -26.96 -26.34
N LYS A 26 2.85 -26.69 -26.83
CA LYS A 26 2.57 -25.58 -27.75
C LYS A 26 2.86 -24.23 -27.11
N ILE A 27 2.47 -23.99 -25.85
CA ILE A 27 2.79 -22.76 -25.11
C ILE A 27 4.31 -22.62 -24.96
N ARG A 28 4.99 -23.69 -24.52
CA ARG A 28 6.44 -23.68 -24.28
C ARG A 28 7.23 -23.38 -25.56
N ASN A 29 6.77 -23.90 -26.69
CA ASN A 29 7.44 -23.73 -27.98
C ASN A 29 6.93 -22.51 -28.78
N MET A 30 5.93 -21.78 -28.26
CA MET A 30 5.40 -20.60 -28.92
C MET A 30 6.45 -19.49 -28.90
N ARG A 31 6.79 -18.97 -30.08
CA ARG A 31 7.71 -17.83 -30.20
C ARG A 31 6.99 -16.56 -29.68
N PRO A 32 7.64 -15.74 -28.83
CA PRO A 32 7.08 -14.46 -28.46
C PRO A 32 6.92 -13.59 -29.71
N ARG A 33 5.75 -12.99 -29.87
CA ARG A 33 5.43 -12.11 -31.03
C ARG A 33 6.01 -10.71 -30.88
N ILE A 34 6.33 -10.32 -29.65
CA ILE A 34 6.84 -9.00 -29.29
C ILE A 34 8.18 -9.22 -28.59
N ASP A 35 9.08 -8.27 -28.77
CA ASP A 35 10.35 -8.27 -28.05
C ASP A 35 10.08 -8.07 -26.56
N ASN A 36 10.30 -9.14 -25.79
CA ASN A 36 10.15 -9.14 -24.33
C ASN A 36 11.47 -8.78 -23.63
N LEU A 37 12.48 -8.33 -24.40
CA LEU A 37 13.76 -7.94 -23.84
C LEU A 37 13.57 -6.69 -22.96
N PRO A 38 14.35 -6.56 -21.88
CA PRO A 38 14.33 -5.34 -21.09
C PRO A 38 14.70 -4.15 -21.99
N PRO A 39 14.05 -2.98 -21.81
CA PRO A 39 14.40 -1.78 -22.55
C PRO A 39 15.86 -1.41 -22.30
N LYS A 40 16.48 -0.76 -23.28
CA LYS A 40 17.88 -0.33 -23.19
C LYS A 40 18.10 0.52 -21.93
N ALA A 41 19.12 0.15 -21.14
CA ALA A 41 19.51 0.93 -19.97
C ALA A 41 19.89 2.35 -20.41
N MET A 42 19.18 3.34 -19.87
CA MET A 42 19.42 4.74 -20.20
C MET A 42 20.42 5.34 -19.19
N PRO A 43 21.52 5.96 -19.64
CA PRO A 43 22.56 6.48 -18.73
C PRO A 43 22.03 7.56 -17.77
N HIS A 44 21.04 8.34 -18.21
CA HIS A 44 20.40 9.37 -17.38
C HIS A 44 19.46 8.82 -16.29
N LEU A 45 19.10 7.53 -16.33
CA LEU A 45 18.40 6.83 -15.24
C LEU A 45 19.39 6.28 -14.20
N GLN A 46 20.64 6.04 -14.58
CA GLN A 46 21.68 5.51 -13.70
C GLN A 46 22.29 6.61 -12.82
N SER A 47 22.47 7.81 -13.38
CA SER A 47 22.99 8.97 -12.64
C SER A 47 21.93 10.05 -12.47
N ARG A 48 21.70 10.47 -11.22
CA ARG A 48 20.81 11.60 -10.89
C ARG A 48 21.58 12.92 -10.88
N ALA A 49 22.29 13.23 -11.98
CA ALA A 49 23.19 14.37 -12.08
C ALA A 49 22.55 15.72 -11.66
N LYS A 50 21.29 15.96 -12.02
CA LYS A 50 20.56 17.17 -11.59
C LYS A 50 20.36 17.23 -10.07
N GLN A 51 20.03 16.10 -9.45
CA GLN A 51 19.82 16.04 -8.00
C GLN A 51 21.13 16.27 -7.25
N GLU A 52 22.22 15.68 -7.75
CA GLU A 52 23.57 15.89 -7.21
C GLU A 52 24.00 17.35 -7.33
N ARG A 53 23.77 17.98 -8.50
CA ARG A 53 24.06 19.40 -8.69
C ARG A 53 23.31 20.29 -7.69
N ILE A 54 22.00 20.05 -7.52
CA ILE A 54 21.19 20.80 -6.54
C ILE A 54 21.71 20.61 -5.10
N LYS A 55 22.16 19.40 -4.73
CA LYS A 55 22.75 19.16 -3.41
C LYS A 55 24.05 19.95 -3.23
N ASN A 56 24.90 19.96 -4.25
CA ASN A 56 26.18 20.69 -4.21
C ASN A 56 25.94 22.20 -4.12
N ASP A 57 25.03 22.75 -4.94
CA ASP A 57 24.68 24.17 -4.92
C ASP A 57 24.09 24.57 -3.55
N ARG A 58 23.22 23.74 -2.97
CA ARG A 58 22.70 23.95 -1.60
C ARG A 58 23.79 23.91 -0.53
N GLY A 59 24.72 22.95 -0.62
CA GLY A 59 25.86 22.84 0.29
C GLY A 59 26.74 24.11 0.25
N ALA A 60 27.08 24.57 -0.96
CA ALA A 60 27.89 25.78 -1.14
C ALA A 60 27.23 27.03 -0.51
N VAL A 61 25.89 27.17 -0.63
CA VAL A 61 25.14 28.26 0.00
C VAL A 61 25.21 28.16 1.53
N ILE A 62 25.03 26.96 2.09
CA ILE A 62 25.12 26.74 3.54
C ILE A 62 26.51 27.10 4.05
N ASP A 63 27.57 26.66 3.36
CA ASP A 63 28.95 26.93 3.77
C ASP A 63 29.28 28.43 3.72
N GLN A 64 28.81 29.14 2.69
CA GLN A 64 28.96 30.60 2.60
C GLN A 64 28.24 31.30 3.76
N GLN A 65 27.01 30.88 4.08
CA GLN A 65 26.23 31.45 5.18
C GLN A 65 26.86 31.16 6.55
N ASN A 66 27.38 29.95 6.76
CA ASN A 66 28.11 29.59 7.97
C ASN A 66 29.36 30.45 8.14
N LYS A 67 30.13 30.66 7.07
CA LYS A 67 31.29 31.58 7.09
C LYS A 67 30.89 33.00 7.46
N LEU A 68 29.81 33.52 6.87
CA LEU A 68 29.30 34.86 7.19
C LEU A 68 28.82 34.96 8.65
N LEU A 69 28.12 33.94 9.15
CA LEU A 69 27.65 33.88 10.53
C LEU A 69 28.82 33.91 11.51
N LEU A 70 29.84 33.09 11.28
CA LEU A 70 31.05 33.04 12.11
C LEU A 70 31.77 34.40 12.12
N GLN A 71 31.91 35.05 10.96
CA GLN A 71 32.47 36.39 10.87
C GLN A 71 31.64 37.39 11.71
N LYS A 72 30.31 37.33 11.64
CA LYS A 72 29.44 38.23 12.42
C LYS A 72 29.49 37.97 13.91
N MET A 73 29.56 36.71 14.34
CA MET A 73 29.76 36.35 15.75
C MET A 73 31.09 36.89 16.27
N LEU A 74 32.17 36.73 15.51
CA LEU A 74 33.48 37.27 15.85
C LEU A 74 33.46 38.81 15.92
N GLU A 75 32.82 39.48 14.95
CA GLU A 75 32.66 40.94 14.95
C GLU A 75 31.90 41.43 16.20
N ILE A 76 30.93 40.66 16.70
CA ILE A 76 30.19 40.98 17.93
C ILE A 76 31.08 40.78 19.15
N ASP A 77 31.81 39.66 19.22
CA ASP A 77 32.67 39.31 20.35
C ASP A 77 33.87 40.26 20.48
N MET A 78 34.46 40.68 19.36
CA MET A 78 35.59 41.60 19.32
C MET A 78 35.20 43.06 19.58
N LYS A 79 33.93 43.45 19.41
CA LYS A 79 33.47 44.82 19.67
C LYS A 79 33.06 44.98 21.13
N PRO A 80 33.79 45.74 21.96
CA PRO A 80 33.36 46.01 23.32
C PRO A 80 32.06 46.83 23.32
N SER A 81 30.95 46.20 23.69
CA SER A 81 29.65 46.84 23.87
C SER A 81 29.42 47.17 25.34
N THR A 82 28.76 48.29 25.63
CA THR A 82 28.33 48.70 26.98
C THR A 82 27.32 47.74 27.64
N LEU A 83 26.82 46.75 26.89
CA LEU A 83 25.82 45.76 27.32
C LEU A 83 26.46 44.37 27.57
N THR A 84 27.63 44.31 28.21
CA THR A 84 28.21 43.01 28.60
C THR A 84 27.31 42.30 29.63
N PRO A 85 27.23 40.95 29.62
CA PRO A 85 26.44 40.20 30.61
C PRO A 85 26.81 40.56 32.06
N HIS A 86 28.09 40.84 32.31
CA HIS A 86 28.61 41.28 33.60
C HIS A 86 28.08 42.67 34.03
N SER A 87 27.74 43.55 33.08
CA SER A 87 27.11 44.85 33.34
C SER A 87 25.58 44.78 33.47
N LEU A 88 24.94 43.71 32.96
CA LEU A 88 23.49 43.53 33.02
C LEU A 88 23.04 42.78 34.28
N LEU A 89 23.89 41.91 34.82
CA LEU A 89 23.63 41.19 36.07
C LEU A 89 23.59 42.10 37.32
N SER A 90 24.17 43.31 37.26
CA SER A 90 24.16 44.28 38.37
C SER A 90 22.88 45.12 38.46
N LYS A 91 22.03 45.10 37.42
CA LYS A 91 20.74 45.77 37.42
C LYS A 91 19.67 44.72 37.65
N THR A 92 19.26 44.55 38.91
CA THR A 92 18.05 43.79 39.25
C THR A 92 16.88 44.39 38.47
N ALA A 93 16.49 43.71 37.40
CA ALA A 93 15.37 44.13 36.58
C ALA A 93 14.10 44.15 37.44
N PRO A 94 13.24 45.18 37.31
CA PRO A 94 11.93 45.14 37.95
C PRO A 94 11.18 43.91 37.45
N GLN A 95 10.33 43.33 38.31
CA GLN A 95 9.34 42.33 37.88
C GLN A 95 8.29 43.00 36.98
N ASN A 96 8.69 43.39 35.78
CA ASN A 96 7.81 43.92 34.78
C ASN A 96 7.02 42.74 34.22
N LEU A 97 5.78 42.62 34.71
CA LEU A 97 4.75 41.87 33.99
C LEU A 97 4.78 42.38 32.54
N SER A 98 5.12 41.50 31.61
CA SER A 98 5.17 41.81 30.18
C SER A 98 3.92 42.59 29.79
N LEU A 99 4.07 43.76 29.16
CA LEU A 99 2.97 44.55 28.61
C LEU A 99 2.07 43.71 27.68
N ASN A 100 2.63 42.65 27.10
CA ASN A 100 1.93 41.72 26.21
C ASN A 100 1.26 40.55 26.93
N LYS A 101 1.20 40.53 28.27
CA LYS A 101 0.58 39.46 29.04
C LYS A 101 -0.88 39.24 28.65
N ASN A 102 -1.64 40.31 28.47
CA ASN A 102 -3.05 40.21 28.06
C ASN A 102 -3.18 39.62 26.65
N SER A 103 -2.38 40.09 25.68
CA SER A 103 -2.35 39.54 24.32
C SER A 103 -1.99 38.06 24.32
N ARG A 104 -1.00 37.65 25.12
CA ARG A 104 -0.60 36.25 25.29
C ARG A 104 -1.72 35.40 25.90
N VAL A 105 -2.43 35.91 26.90
CA VAL A 105 -3.57 35.21 27.52
C VAL A 105 -4.70 35.04 26.50
N ILE A 106 -5.03 36.07 25.72
CA ILE A 106 -6.06 36.01 24.66
C ILE A 106 -5.67 35.01 23.56
N GLU A 107 -4.40 34.98 23.18
CA GLU A 107 -3.91 34.02 22.19
C GLU A 107 -3.95 32.58 22.73
N LEU A 108 -3.54 32.37 23.98
CA LEU A 108 -3.61 31.07 24.63
C LEU A 108 -5.05 30.57 24.73
N THR A 109 -6.01 31.41 25.13
CA THR A 109 -7.41 31.00 25.18
C THR A 109 -7.93 30.63 23.79
N LYS A 110 -7.61 31.42 22.75
CA LYS A 110 -7.95 31.10 21.36
C LYS A 110 -7.38 29.74 20.92
N ILE A 111 -6.09 29.49 21.15
CA ILE A 111 -5.44 28.21 20.84
C ILE A 111 -6.14 27.06 21.57
N THR A 112 -6.45 27.24 22.86
CA THR A 112 -7.10 26.18 23.64
C THR A 112 -8.49 25.85 23.12
N ASP A 113 -9.26 26.85 22.68
CA ASP A 113 -10.59 26.63 22.12
C ASP A 113 -10.55 26.00 20.72
N GLU A 114 -9.57 26.36 19.89
CA GLU A 114 -9.32 25.69 18.61
C GLU A 114 -8.92 24.22 18.83
N ASN A 115 -8.04 23.94 19.79
CA ASN A 115 -7.65 22.58 20.15
C ASN A 115 -8.85 21.74 20.62
N LYS A 116 -9.75 22.32 21.44
CA LYS A 116 -11.01 21.64 21.83
C LYS A 116 -11.90 21.33 20.63
N LYS A 117 -11.97 22.22 19.62
CA LYS A 117 -12.73 21.96 18.38
C LYS A 117 -12.11 20.82 17.57
N ILE A 118 -10.78 20.81 17.43
CA ILE A 118 -10.05 19.74 16.72
C ILE A 118 -10.24 18.41 17.44
N LEU A 119 -10.11 18.36 18.76
CA LEU A 119 -10.31 17.15 19.55
C LEU A 119 -11.70 16.57 19.35
N ARG A 120 -12.75 17.41 19.38
CA ARG A 120 -14.13 16.96 19.09
C ARG A 120 -14.27 16.38 17.69
N ARG A 121 -13.60 16.96 16.68
CA ARG A 121 -13.59 16.42 15.31
C ARG A 121 -12.88 15.06 15.26
N LEU A 122 -11.74 14.91 15.93
CA LEU A 122 -11.01 13.64 16.00
C LEU A 122 -11.82 12.54 16.69
N GLN A 123 -12.49 12.88 17.80
CA GLN A 123 -13.31 11.92 18.55
C GLN A 123 -14.59 11.53 17.83
N SER A 124 -15.21 12.46 17.09
CA SER A 124 -16.42 12.19 16.30
C SER A 124 -16.15 11.60 14.92
N ALA A 125 -14.91 11.68 14.43
CA ALA A 125 -14.51 11.10 13.17
C ALA A 125 -14.66 9.57 13.22
N LYS A 126 -15.55 9.05 12.37
CA LYS A 126 -15.73 7.60 12.21
C LYS A 126 -14.61 7.06 11.33
N SER A 127 -14.18 5.84 11.62
CA SER A 127 -13.23 5.15 10.75
C SER A 127 -13.84 4.96 9.36
N VAL A 128 -13.09 5.33 8.31
CA VAL A 128 -13.47 5.09 6.90
C VAL A 128 -13.60 3.58 6.65
N TYR A 129 -12.81 2.79 7.36
CA TYR A 129 -12.82 1.33 7.31
C TYR A 129 -13.80 0.75 8.32
N SER A 130 -14.66 -0.16 7.85
CA SER A 130 -15.55 -0.95 8.69
C SER A 130 -15.09 -2.39 8.70
N THR A 131 -14.66 -2.89 9.87
CA THR A 131 -14.21 -4.27 10.05
C THR A 131 -15.28 -5.27 9.63
N LYS A 132 -16.57 -4.95 9.86
CA LYS A 132 -17.71 -5.79 9.43
C LYS A 132 -17.81 -5.88 7.92
N LYS A 133 -17.59 -4.76 7.21
CA LYS A 133 -17.57 -4.73 5.74
C LYS A 133 -16.38 -5.54 5.21
N TRP A 134 -15.19 -5.30 5.74
CA TRP A 134 -13.98 -6.03 5.35
C TRP A 134 -14.10 -7.53 5.54
N LYS A 135 -14.70 -7.98 6.65
CA LYS A 135 -14.93 -9.41 6.87
C LYS A 135 -15.91 -10.01 5.86
N ARG A 136 -16.98 -9.27 5.51
CA ARG A 136 -17.90 -9.68 4.44
C ARG A 136 -17.20 -9.76 3.09
N ASP A 137 -16.47 -8.71 2.71
CA ASP A 137 -15.75 -8.64 1.43
C ASP A 137 -14.70 -9.76 1.34
N PHE A 138 -13.97 -10.03 2.43
CA PHE A 138 -13.03 -11.14 2.51
C PHE A 138 -13.71 -12.50 2.30
N ASN A 139 -14.81 -12.76 3.03
CA ASN A 139 -15.54 -14.02 2.89
C ASN A 139 -16.12 -14.18 1.48
N TYR A 140 -16.61 -13.10 0.87
CA TYR A 140 -17.14 -13.11 -0.49
C TYR A 140 -16.04 -13.37 -1.54
N ASN A 141 -14.89 -12.70 -1.41
CA ASN A 141 -13.74 -12.95 -2.27
C ASN A 141 -13.21 -14.38 -2.14
N GLN A 142 -13.21 -14.93 -0.91
CA GLN A 142 -12.84 -16.32 -0.68
C GLN A 142 -13.82 -17.28 -1.34
N TYR A 143 -15.14 -17.02 -1.24
CA TYR A 143 -16.16 -17.77 -1.94
C TYR A 143 -15.98 -17.71 -3.47
N LEU A 144 -15.78 -16.51 -4.03
CA LEU A 144 -15.54 -16.34 -5.46
C LEU A 144 -14.29 -17.08 -5.91
N SER A 145 -13.19 -16.97 -5.17
CA SER A 145 -11.95 -17.69 -5.45
C SER A 145 -12.18 -19.20 -5.48
N LEU A 146 -12.93 -19.74 -4.52
CA LEU A 146 -13.31 -21.15 -4.51
C LEU A 146 -14.11 -21.52 -5.76
N LYS A 147 -15.16 -20.77 -6.10
CA LYS A 147 -16.01 -21.03 -7.28
C LYS A 147 -15.28 -20.90 -8.62
N LEU A 148 -14.38 -19.93 -8.73
CA LEU A 148 -13.50 -19.80 -9.89
C LEU A 148 -12.53 -20.99 -9.98
N SER A 149 -12.02 -21.47 -8.84
CA SER A 149 -11.15 -22.64 -8.78
C SER A 149 -11.85 -23.97 -9.06
N GLU A 150 -13.15 -24.07 -8.77
CA GLU A 150 -13.97 -25.25 -9.11
C GLU A 150 -14.03 -25.45 -10.64
N ASN A 151 -14.14 -24.36 -11.41
CA ASN A 151 -14.14 -24.41 -12.88
C ASN A 151 -12.74 -24.45 -13.52
N ALA A 152 -11.69 -24.12 -12.77
CA ALA A 152 -10.30 -24.29 -13.22
C ALA A 152 -9.88 -25.77 -13.28
N GLY A 153 -10.67 -26.68 -12.69
CA GLY A 153 -10.44 -28.12 -12.64
C GLY A 153 -10.86 -28.88 -13.90
N ARG A 154 -10.54 -28.40 -15.11
CA ARG A 154 -10.62 -29.27 -16.31
C ARG A 154 -9.58 -30.39 -16.28
N ILE A 155 -8.58 -30.32 -15.42
CA ILE A 155 -7.51 -31.30 -15.29
C ILE A 155 -7.76 -32.10 -13.99
N PRO A 156 -7.84 -33.43 -14.05
CA PRO A 156 -8.02 -34.24 -12.84
C PRO A 156 -6.83 -34.01 -11.89
N LYS A 157 -7.12 -33.62 -10.64
CA LYS A 157 -6.13 -33.40 -9.57
C LYS A 157 -5.51 -34.70 -9.02
N SER A 158 -5.92 -35.84 -9.57
CA SER A 158 -5.51 -37.18 -9.14
C SER A 158 -4.98 -37.92 -10.37
N THR A 159 -3.69 -38.20 -10.37
CA THR A 159 -3.05 -39.11 -11.31
C THR A 159 -2.66 -40.37 -10.54
N SER A 160 -3.49 -41.42 -10.65
CA SER A 160 -3.00 -42.81 -10.51
C SER A 160 -2.26 -43.28 -11.76
N PHE A 161 -1.83 -42.35 -12.61
CA PHE A 161 -1.03 -42.55 -13.81
C PHE A 161 0.16 -41.60 -13.75
N ASP A 162 1.16 -41.97 -12.95
CA ASP A 162 2.52 -41.48 -13.12
C ASP A 162 3.04 -42.04 -14.44
N LEU A 163 2.86 -41.31 -15.54
CA LEU A 163 3.45 -41.71 -16.81
C LEU A 163 4.84 -41.14 -17.04
N PHE A 164 5.28 -40.09 -16.33
CA PHE A 164 6.64 -39.57 -16.50
C PHE A 164 7.16 -38.89 -15.22
N SER A 165 8.08 -39.56 -14.53
CA SER A 165 9.10 -38.88 -13.72
C SER A 165 10.02 -38.14 -14.67
N THR A 166 9.65 -36.91 -15.05
CA THR A 166 10.65 -36.01 -15.60
C THR A 166 11.45 -35.50 -14.41
N ASN A 167 12.73 -35.83 -14.36
CA ASN A 167 13.74 -35.11 -13.58
C ASN A 167 13.75 -33.64 -14.04
N SER A 168 12.74 -32.88 -13.64
CA SER A 168 12.77 -31.43 -13.64
C SER A 168 13.30 -31.07 -12.27
N PRO A 169 14.41 -30.32 -12.15
CA PRO A 169 14.79 -29.78 -10.85
C PRO A 169 13.56 -29.05 -10.33
N ALA A 170 13.22 -29.30 -9.07
CA ALA A 170 12.11 -28.66 -8.41
C ALA A 170 12.30 -27.14 -8.51
N THR A 171 11.73 -26.52 -9.55
CA THR A 171 11.33 -25.13 -9.45
C THR A 171 10.23 -25.17 -8.41
N GLU A 172 10.62 -24.89 -7.17
CA GLU A 172 9.75 -24.40 -6.13
C GLU A 172 8.97 -23.23 -6.72
N TYR A 173 7.87 -23.53 -7.40
CA TYR A 173 6.75 -22.62 -7.41
C TYR A 173 6.23 -22.67 -5.99
N ASN A 174 6.88 -21.89 -5.14
CA ASN A 174 6.35 -21.38 -3.89
C ASN A 174 5.07 -20.62 -4.27
N ARG A 175 3.99 -21.36 -4.53
CA ARG A 175 2.65 -20.82 -4.40
C ARG A 175 2.60 -20.42 -2.93
N PRO A 176 2.59 -19.13 -2.60
CA PRO A 176 2.59 -18.73 -1.20
C PRO A 176 1.43 -19.46 -0.55
N THR A 177 1.75 -20.27 0.44
CA THR A 177 0.80 -21.01 1.25
C THR A 177 0.02 -19.97 2.04
N THR A 178 -0.92 -19.30 1.39
CA THR A 178 -2.02 -18.60 2.05
C THR A 178 -3.05 -19.66 2.45
N ALA A 179 -2.60 -20.75 3.07
CA ALA A 179 -3.45 -21.64 3.82
C ALA A 179 -3.74 -20.93 5.14
N GLY A 180 -4.69 -19.99 5.09
CA GLY A 180 -5.55 -19.83 6.25
C GLY A 180 -6.17 -21.21 6.48
N THR A 181 -5.96 -21.75 7.69
CA THR A 181 -6.53 -22.99 8.22
C THR A 181 -7.82 -23.35 7.49
N PHE A 182 -7.81 -24.47 6.76
CA PHE A 182 -9.01 -25.03 6.14
C PHE A 182 -9.99 -25.41 7.27
N GLN A 183 -10.75 -24.43 7.76
CA GLN A 183 -11.99 -24.71 8.46
C GLN A 183 -12.93 -25.32 7.42
N LYS A 184 -13.26 -26.59 7.59
CA LYS A 184 -14.37 -27.24 6.89
C LYS A 184 -15.59 -26.35 7.10
N PHE A 185 -15.98 -25.61 6.07
CA PHE A 185 -17.18 -24.79 6.11
C PHE A 185 -18.37 -25.69 5.78
N ASP A 186 -19.32 -25.78 6.71
CA ASP A 186 -20.55 -26.52 6.51
C ASP A 186 -21.34 -25.93 5.33
N PHE A 187 -21.54 -26.75 4.29
CA PHE A 187 -22.20 -26.39 3.03
C PHE A 187 -23.68 -25.97 3.18
N ASN A 188 -24.24 -26.06 4.39
CA ASN A 188 -25.65 -25.76 4.68
C ASN A 188 -25.91 -24.32 5.17
N LYS A 189 -24.89 -23.47 5.32
CA LYS A 189 -25.10 -22.06 5.67
C LYS A 189 -25.21 -21.18 4.43
N ALA A 190 -26.47 -20.87 4.11
CA ALA A 190 -27.01 -19.76 3.33
C ALA A 190 -26.04 -18.91 2.49
N ARG A 191 -26.37 -18.77 1.21
CA ARG A 191 -25.89 -17.71 0.30
C ARG A 191 -25.88 -16.38 1.07
N PRO A 192 -24.75 -15.67 1.21
CA PRO A 192 -24.76 -14.38 1.89
C PRO A 192 -25.64 -13.43 1.09
N PHE A 193 -26.63 -12.84 1.78
CA PHE A 193 -27.64 -11.92 1.24
C PHE A 193 -27.04 -10.95 0.22
N THR A 194 -27.49 -11.08 -1.03
CA THR A 194 -27.29 -10.05 -2.05
C THR A 194 -28.10 -8.82 -1.66
N SER A 195 -27.47 -7.65 -1.75
CA SER A 195 -28.02 -6.32 -1.45
C SER A 195 -29.51 -6.16 -1.79
N GLU A 196 -30.29 -5.69 -0.82
CA GLU A 196 -31.67 -5.23 -1.00
C GLU A 196 -31.77 -4.25 -2.16
N GLY A 197 -32.57 -4.59 -3.16
CA GLY A 197 -32.98 -3.66 -4.21
C GLY A 197 -33.90 -2.61 -3.60
N LYS A 198 -33.47 -1.34 -3.58
CA LYS A 198 -34.35 -0.20 -3.31
C LYS A 198 -35.46 -0.18 -4.37
N SER A 199 -36.66 -0.61 -4.00
CA SER A 199 -37.87 -0.34 -4.76
C SER A 199 -38.15 1.17 -4.72
N ARG A 200 -38.17 1.79 -5.89
CA ARG A 200 -38.65 3.17 -6.04
C ARG A 200 -40.18 3.13 -5.95
N SER A 201 -40.73 3.69 -4.87
CA SER A 201 -42.18 3.91 -4.76
C SER A 201 -42.58 5.07 -5.68
N ILE A 202 -43.36 4.78 -6.71
CA ILE A 202 -44.02 5.77 -7.57
C ILE A 202 -45.28 6.22 -6.82
N LYS A 203 -45.29 7.46 -6.34
CA LYS A 203 -46.53 8.11 -5.87
C LYS A 203 -47.41 8.38 -7.10
N GLN A 204 -48.53 7.67 -7.21
CA GLN A 204 -49.67 8.14 -8.02
C GLN A 204 -50.52 9.05 -7.14
N GLY A 205 -50.86 10.22 -7.69
CA GLY A 205 -51.70 11.20 -7.03
C GLY A 205 -53.18 10.81 -7.03
N LEU A 206 -53.87 11.33 -6.02
CA LEU A 206 -55.17 11.99 -6.06
C LEU A 206 -55.16 13.03 -4.94
#